data_AF-A0A1Z1WQS6-F1
#
_entry.id   AF-A0A1Z1WQS6-F1
#
_cell.length_a   1.000
_cell.length_b   1.000
_cell.length_c   1.000
_cell.angle_alpha   90.00
_cell.angle_beta   90.00
_cell.angle_gamma   90.00
#
_symmetry.space_group_name_H-M   'P 1'
#
loop_
_entity.id
_entity.type
_entity.pdbx_description
1 polymer ?
#
loop_
_entity_poly.entity_id
_entity_poly.type
_entity_poly.pdbx_seq_one_letter_code
_entity_poly.pdbx_strand_id
1 'polypeptide(L)'
;MRQTSFDQMYDEHFYYFTARSVAEMARRHGLDLVDVERLAVHGGEVRYTLARAGARERTAAVGELLAEEEAAELTARHTLEGFRDRVLKARDDLVSLLRELRSEGKDVVGYGATAKSATVLNYCGIGPELIAYVTDTTPPNRAG
;
A
#
# COMPACT_ATOMS: atom_id res chain seq x y z
N MET A 1 0.70 -9.80 3.45
CA MET A 1 -0.13 -8.94 2.56
C MET A 1 -1.62 -9.23 2.76
N ARG A 2 -2.18 -8.88 3.92
CA ARG A 2 -3.58 -9.20 4.27
C ARG A 2 -4.60 -8.20 3.74
N GLN A 3 -4.17 -6.96 3.47
CA GLN A 3 -4.96 -5.95 2.77
C GLN A 3 -4.45 -5.83 1.33
N THR A 4 -5.36 -5.81 0.36
CA THR A 4 -5.05 -5.61 -1.06
C THR A 4 -4.98 -4.11 -1.38
N SER A 5 -4.19 -3.37 -0.61
CA SER A 5 -4.05 -1.91 -0.74
C SER A 5 -3.01 -1.55 -1.80
N PHE A 6 -3.28 -1.95 -3.06
CA PHE A 6 -2.41 -1.63 -4.19
C PHE A 6 -2.45 -0.15 -4.58
N ASP A 7 -3.42 0.58 -4.06
CA ASP A 7 -3.54 2.04 -4.14
C ASP A 7 -2.38 2.75 -3.42
N GLN A 8 -1.61 2.03 -2.59
CA GLN A 8 -0.35 2.50 -1.99
C GLN A 8 0.86 2.39 -2.94
N MET A 9 0.64 1.93 -4.18
CA MET A 9 1.63 1.86 -5.26
C MET A 9 1.52 3.05 -6.21
N TYR A 10 2.22 4.12 -5.86
CA TYR A 10 2.36 5.33 -6.67
C TYR A 10 3.81 5.86 -6.55
N ASP A 11 4.14 6.82 -7.41
CA ASP A 11 5.50 7.33 -7.64
C ASP A 11 6.26 7.80 -6.39
N GLU A 12 5.58 8.35 -5.38
CA GLU A 12 6.23 8.78 -4.13
C GLU A 12 6.63 7.61 -3.20
N HIS A 13 6.14 6.39 -3.43
CA HIS A 13 6.42 5.20 -2.60
C HIS A 13 7.41 4.24 -3.29
N PHE A 14 8.67 4.65 -3.36
CA PHE A 14 9.72 3.88 -4.04
C PHE A 14 10.08 2.55 -3.34
N TYR A 15 9.86 2.44 -2.02
CA TYR A 15 10.20 1.25 -1.24
C TYR A 15 9.04 0.75 -0.38
N TYR A 16 8.75 -0.54 -0.49
CA TYR A 16 7.88 -1.28 0.44
C TYR A 16 8.76 -1.98 1.46
N PHE A 17 9.00 -1.30 2.59
CA PHE A 17 9.89 -1.81 3.62
C PHE A 17 9.29 -2.99 4.39
N THR A 18 10.13 -3.99 4.62
CA THR A 18 9.92 -5.07 5.58
C THR A 18 10.98 -4.94 6.66
N ALA A 19 10.73 -5.48 7.85
CA ALA A 19 11.75 -5.53 8.90
C ALA A 19 13.01 -6.24 8.42
N ARG A 20 12.87 -7.29 7.61
CA ARG A 20 14.02 -7.94 6.97
C ARG A 20 14.81 -7.02 6.04
N SER A 21 14.15 -6.28 5.14
CA SER A 21 14.85 -5.42 4.19
C SER A 21 15.53 -4.23 4.89
N VAL A 22 14.89 -3.67 5.91
CA VAL A 22 15.46 -2.60 6.74
C VAL A 22 16.64 -3.10 7.56
N ALA A 23 16.55 -4.29 8.18
CA ALA A 23 17.65 -4.87 8.94
C ALA A 23 18.89 -5.13 8.07
N GLU A 24 18.72 -5.67 6.87
CA GLU A 24 19.84 -5.91 5.95
C GLU A 24 20.44 -4.60 5.42
N MET A 25 19.62 -3.60 5.11
CA MET A 25 20.08 -2.27 4.72
C MET A 25 20.89 -1.61 5.86
N ALA A 26 20.38 -1.62 7.09
CA ALA A 26 21.06 -1.08 8.25
C ALA A 26 22.43 -1.73 8.45
N ARG A 27 22.49 -3.07 8.39
CA ARG A 27 23.73 -3.85 8.56
C ARG A 27 24.81 -3.45 7.55
N ARG A 28 24.44 -3.20 6.29
CA ARG A 28 25.36 -2.76 5.23
C ARG A 28 25.98 -1.39 5.50
N HIS A 29 25.36 -0.58 6.35
CA HIS A 29 25.80 0.77 6.70
C HIS A 29 26.31 0.88 8.15
N GLY A 30 26.61 -0.24 8.81
CA GLY A 30 27.16 -0.24 10.18
C GLY A 30 26.13 0.12 11.26
N LEU A 31 24.85 -0.10 10.97
CA LEU A 31 23.73 0.13 11.88
C LEU A 31 23.03 -1.21 12.19
N ASP A 32 22.34 -1.25 13.33
CA ASP A 32 21.46 -2.35 13.74
C ASP A 32 20.01 -1.86 13.82
N LEU A 33 19.07 -2.69 13.37
CA LEU A 33 17.65 -2.51 13.67
C LEU A 33 17.40 -2.97 15.11
N VAL A 34 17.15 -2.01 16.00
CA VAL A 34 17.08 -2.25 17.44
C VAL A 34 15.65 -2.23 17.99
N ASP A 35 14.71 -1.58 17.30
CA ASP A 35 13.31 -1.59 17.70
C ASP A 35 12.36 -1.41 16.51
N VAL A 36 11.13 -1.92 16.66
CA VAL A 36 10.05 -1.78 15.69
C VAL A 36 8.71 -1.54 16.40
N GLU A 37 7.89 -0.68 15.83
CA GLU A 37 6.55 -0.36 16.35
C GLU A 37 5.53 -0.36 15.23
N ARG A 38 4.42 -1.10 15.40
CA ARG A 38 3.30 -1.11 14.44
C ARG A 38 2.40 0.09 14.71
N LEU A 39 2.12 0.87 13.68
CA LEU A 39 1.22 2.02 13.75
C LEU A 39 -0.04 1.74 12.91
N ALA A 40 -1.21 2.08 13.45
CA ALA A 40 -2.49 1.86 12.77
C ALA A 40 -2.82 2.93 11.70
N VAL A 41 -1.99 3.96 11.55
CA VAL A 41 -2.19 5.04 10.58
C VAL A 41 -1.98 4.55 9.14
N HIS A 42 -2.63 5.20 8.18
CA HIS A 42 -2.48 5.02 6.72
C HIS A 42 -2.65 3.59 6.14
N GLY A 43 -3.30 2.68 6.87
CA GLY A 43 -3.51 1.30 6.42
C GLY A 43 -2.49 0.30 6.98
N GLY A 44 -1.69 0.72 7.96
CA GLY A 44 -0.74 -0.14 8.66
C GLY A 44 0.69 0.21 8.27
N GLU A 45 1.41 0.82 9.21
CA GLU A 45 2.81 1.19 9.06
C GLU A 45 3.67 0.52 10.14
N VAL A 46 4.97 0.46 9.90
CA VAL A 46 5.96 0.05 10.89
C VAL A 46 6.99 1.17 11.02
N ARG A 47 7.20 1.65 12.24
CA ARG A 47 8.29 2.54 12.59
C ARG A 47 9.51 1.69 12.91
N TYR A 48 10.66 2.03 12.32
CA TYR A 48 11.93 1.34 12.52
C TYR A 48 12.90 2.24 13.29
N THR A 49 13.54 1.71 14.32
CA THR A 49 14.59 2.42 15.06
C THR A 49 15.95 1.78 14.76
N LEU A 50 16.86 2.58 14.18
CA LEU A 50 18.23 2.16 13.90
C LEU A 50 19.21 2.76 14.90
N ALA A 51 20.20 1.98 15.32
CA ALA A 51 21.31 2.45 16.14
C ALA A 51 22.65 2.05 15.50
N ARG A 52 23.75 2.68 15.92
CA ARG A 52 25.08 2.18 15.56
C ARG A 52 25.24 0.73 16.00
N ALA A 53 25.92 -0.07 15.20
CA ALA A 53 26.09 -1.49 15.49
C ALA A 53 26.66 -1.72 16.91
N GLY A 54 26.01 -2.57 17.69
CA GLY A 54 26.37 -2.86 19.09
C GLY A 54 26.13 -1.73 20.11
N ALA A 55 25.58 -0.58 19.70
CA ALA A 55 25.34 0.55 20.62
C ALA A 55 24.08 0.41 21.47
N ARG A 56 23.14 -0.45 21.09
CA ARG A 56 21.90 -0.73 21.82
C ARG A 56 21.52 -2.20 21.65
N GLU A 57 20.88 -2.76 22.66
CA GLU A 57 20.26 -4.08 22.56
C GLU A 57 18.99 -4.02 21.71
N ARG A 58 18.74 -5.10 20.98
CA ARG A 58 17.54 -5.29 20.16
C ARG A 58 16.35 -5.67 21.03
N THR A 59 15.20 -5.03 20.83
CA THR A 59 13.95 -5.41 21.50
C THR A 59 13.39 -6.73 20.96
N ALA A 60 12.60 -7.43 21.77
CA ALA A 60 11.92 -8.66 21.36
C ALA A 60 10.98 -8.43 20.16
N ALA A 61 10.38 -7.25 20.06
CA ALA A 61 9.46 -6.86 18.98
C ALA A 61 10.08 -7.03 17.59
N VAL A 62 11.38 -6.75 17.44
CA VAL A 62 12.08 -6.96 16.16
C VAL A 62 12.14 -8.45 15.83
N GLY A 63 12.37 -9.31 16.83
CA GLY A 63 12.39 -10.78 16.67
C GLY A 63 11.05 -11.34 16.24
N GLU A 64 10.00 -10.93 16.96
CA GLU A 64 8.61 -11.29 16.68
C GLU A 64 8.21 -10.88 15.26
N LEU A 65 8.47 -9.63 14.87
CA LEU A 65 8.12 -9.15 13.54
C LEU A 65 8.85 -9.93 12.43
N LEU A 66 10.14 -10.23 12.57
CA LEU A 66 10.86 -11.05 11.57
C LEU A 66 10.29 -12.47 11.45
N ALA A 67 9.88 -13.07 12.57
CA ALA A 67 9.27 -14.39 12.58
C ALA A 67 7.88 -14.37 11.91
N GLU A 68 7.09 -13.32 12.14
CA GLU A 68 5.82 -13.09 11.46
C GLU A 68 6.01 -12.91 9.94
N GLU A 69 7.02 -12.14 9.52
CA GLU A 69 7.32 -11.93 8.10
C GLU A 69 7.75 -13.22 7.39
N GLU A 70 8.52 -14.07 8.08
CA GLU A 70 8.94 -15.38 7.58
C GLU A 70 7.77 -16.35 7.49
N ALA A 71 6.96 -16.46 8.55
CA ALA A 71 5.79 -17.33 8.58
C ALA A 71 4.73 -16.93 7.54
N ALA A 72 4.67 -15.64 7.18
CA ALA A 72 3.81 -15.13 6.12
C ALA A 72 4.44 -15.21 4.71
N GLU A 73 5.66 -15.75 4.59
CA GLU A 73 6.42 -15.90 3.35
C GLU A 73 6.36 -14.62 2.48
N LEU A 74 6.49 -13.45 3.11
CA LEU A 74 6.12 -12.16 2.49
C LEU A 74 6.91 -11.83 1.23
N THR A 75 8.11 -12.37 1.11
CA THR A 75 9.03 -12.15 -0.02
C THR A 75 9.08 -13.34 -0.98
N ALA A 76 8.33 -14.41 -0.71
CA ALA A 76 8.27 -15.55 -1.60
C ALA A 76 7.52 -15.22 -2.89
N ARG A 77 7.99 -15.76 -4.02
CA ARG A 77 7.42 -15.52 -5.34
C ARG A 77 5.93 -15.82 -5.40
N HIS A 78 5.49 -16.93 -4.81
CA HIS A 78 4.09 -17.33 -4.81
C HIS A 78 3.19 -16.34 -4.04
N THR A 79 3.68 -15.75 -2.95
CA THR A 79 2.96 -14.72 -2.17
C THR A 79 2.75 -13.46 -2.99
N LEU A 80 3.78 -13.05 -3.74
CA LEU A 80 3.73 -11.88 -4.64
C LEU A 80 2.83 -12.13 -5.85
N GLU A 81 2.87 -13.34 -6.44
CA GLU A 81 1.96 -13.74 -7.52
C GLU A 81 0.50 -13.78 -7.04
N GLY A 82 0.25 -14.32 -5.83
CA GLY A 82 -1.08 -14.29 -5.23
C GLY A 82 -1.58 -12.86 -4.95
N PHE A 83 -0.68 -11.93 -4.60
CA PHE A 83 -1.03 -10.51 -4.48
C PHE A 83 -1.42 -9.92 -5.84
N ARG A 84 -0.63 -10.16 -6.89
CA ARG A 84 -0.96 -9.74 -8.27
C ARG A 84 -2.36 -10.22 -8.65
N ASP A 85 -2.68 -11.50 -8.40
CA ASP A 85 -3.96 -12.08 -8.79
C ASP A 85 -5.14 -11.42 -8.05
N ARG A 86 -4.96 -11.08 -6.77
CA ARG A 86 -5.95 -10.30 -6.00
C ARG A 86 -6.12 -8.88 -6.54
N VAL A 87 -5.04 -8.23 -6.99
CA VAL A 87 -5.10 -6.89 -7.60
C VAL A 87 -5.85 -6.94 -8.94
N LEU A 88 -5.55 -7.93 -9.79
CA LEU A 88 -6.25 -8.12 -11.05
C LEU A 88 -7.75 -8.37 -10.83
N LYS A 89 -8.08 -9.23 -9.86
CA LYS A 89 -9.48 -9.47 -9.49
C LYS A 89 -10.18 -8.20 -8.98
N ALA A 90 -9.54 -7.44 -8.09
CA ALA A 90 -10.12 -6.20 -7.57
C ALA A 90 -10.38 -5.16 -8.69
N ARG A 91 -9.45 -5.04 -9.66
CA ARG A 91 -9.64 -4.23 -10.86
C ARG A 91 -10.86 -4.68 -11.65
N ASP A 92 -10.93 -5.97 -11.97
CA ASP A 92 -11.98 -6.52 -12.82
C ASP A 92 -13.37 -6.42 -12.16
N ASP A 93 -13.44 -6.69 -10.86
CA ASP A 93 -14.66 -6.56 -10.06
C ASP A 93 -15.13 -5.09 -10.01
N LEU A 94 -14.22 -4.13 -9.79
CA LEU A 94 -14.53 -2.69 -9.77
C LEU A 94 -15.05 -2.18 -11.12
N VAL A 95 -14.36 -2.50 -12.21
CA VAL A 95 -14.76 -2.08 -13.56
C VAL A 95 -16.11 -2.69 -13.95
N SER A 96 -16.35 -3.95 -13.59
CA SER A 96 -17.61 -4.63 -13.85
C SER A 96 -18.76 -3.94 -13.11
N LEU A 97 -18.58 -3.63 -11.82
CA LEU A 97 -19.58 -2.92 -11.03
C LEU A 97 -19.91 -1.54 -11.62
N LEU A 98 -18.90 -0.75 -12.01
CA LEU A 98 -19.13 0.58 -12.60
C LEU A 98 -19.91 0.49 -13.92
N ARG A 99 -19.62 -0.51 -14.76
CA ARG A 99 -20.35 -0.75 -16.01
C ARG A 99 -21.79 -1.18 -15.76
N GLU A 100 -22.03 -2.02 -14.77
CA GLU A 100 -23.37 -2.44 -14.35
C GLU A 100 -24.20 -1.25 -13.90
N LEU A 101 -23.69 -0.45 -12.95
CA LEU A 101 -24.37 0.75 -12.45
C LEU A 101 -24.71 1.74 -13.58
N ARG A 102 -23.79 1.92 -14.53
CA ARG A 102 -24.04 2.74 -15.72
C ARG A 102 -25.15 2.18 -16.60
N SER A 103 -25.17 0.86 -16.83
CA SER A 103 -26.20 0.21 -17.63
C SER A 103 -27.60 0.31 -17.01
N GLU A 104 -27.66 0.45 -15.68
CA GLU A 104 -28.88 0.73 -14.92
C GLU A 104 -29.28 2.21 -14.94
N GLY A 105 -28.51 3.08 -15.59
CA GLY A 105 -28.75 4.52 -15.64
C GLY A 105 -28.44 5.26 -14.34
N LYS A 106 -27.60 4.70 -13.46
CA LYS A 106 -27.18 5.36 -12.22
C LYS A 106 -26.00 6.29 -12.46
N ASP A 107 -26.03 7.44 -11.78
CA ASP A 107 -24.90 8.37 -11.74
C ASP A 107 -23.87 7.93 -10.69
N VAL A 108 -22.60 7.91 -11.08
CA VAL A 108 -21.47 7.57 -10.20
C VAL A 108 -20.49 8.73 -10.16
N VAL A 109 -20.09 9.12 -8.95
CA VAL A 109 -19.14 10.22 -8.68
C VAL A 109 -18.05 9.75 -7.71
N GLY A 110 -16.85 10.29 -7.86
CA GLY A 110 -15.74 10.05 -6.95
C GLY A 110 -15.74 11.02 -5.76
N TYR A 111 -15.17 10.58 -4.65
CA TYR A 111 -14.98 11.38 -3.45
C TYR A 111 -13.53 11.27 -2.97
N GLY A 112 -12.83 12.40 -2.91
CA GLY A 112 -11.40 12.50 -2.58
C GLY A 112 -10.49 12.28 -3.78
N ALA A 113 -9.98 13.36 -4.36
CA ALA A 113 -8.96 13.37 -5.41
C ALA A 113 -7.57 13.15 -4.81
N THR A 114 -7.36 11.97 -4.23
CA THR A 114 -6.09 11.59 -3.60
C THR A 114 -5.07 11.11 -4.64
N ALA A 115 -3.77 11.20 -4.36
CA ALA A 115 -2.72 10.60 -5.21
C ALA A 115 -2.99 9.10 -5.48
N LYS A 116 -3.53 8.39 -4.48
CA LYS A 116 -3.92 6.97 -4.58
C LYS A 116 -5.04 6.73 -5.59
N SER A 117 -6.02 7.64 -5.68
CA SER A 117 -7.09 7.55 -6.68
C SER A 117 -6.57 7.64 -8.11
N ALA A 118 -5.46 8.36 -8.35
CA ALA A 118 -4.84 8.41 -9.67
C ALA A 118 -4.33 7.03 -10.10
N THR A 119 -3.69 6.26 -9.21
CA THR A 119 -3.28 4.87 -9.50
C THR A 119 -4.48 4.01 -9.85
N VAL A 120 -5.55 4.06 -9.05
CA VAL A 120 -6.75 3.24 -9.28
C VAL A 120 -7.42 3.58 -10.61
N LEU A 121 -7.66 4.87 -10.90
CA LEU A 121 -8.34 5.31 -12.12
C LEU A 121 -7.53 4.95 -13.38
N ASN A 122 -6.23 5.24 -13.38
CA ASN A 122 -5.37 4.94 -14.53
C ASN A 122 -5.19 3.43 -14.73
N TYR A 123 -4.90 2.68 -13.65
CA TYR A 123 -4.68 1.23 -13.75
C TYR A 123 -5.95 0.47 -14.16
N CYS A 124 -7.12 0.91 -13.69
CA CYS A 124 -8.40 0.30 -14.03
C CYS A 124 -8.99 0.81 -15.35
N GLY A 125 -8.39 1.84 -15.97
CA GLY A 125 -8.91 2.45 -17.20
C GLY A 125 -10.29 3.08 -16.99
N ILE A 126 -10.51 3.73 -15.84
CA ILE A 126 -11.78 4.35 -15.47
C ILE A 126 -11.74 5.83 -15.90
N GLY A 127 -12.56 6.19 -16.88
CA GLY A 127 -12.70 7.56 -17.35
C GLY A 127 -14.04 8.23 -16.96
N PRO A 128 -14.30 9.44 -17.49
CA PRO A 128 -15.51 10.21 -17.20
C PRO A 128 -16.81 9.52 -17.63
N GLU A 129 -16.72 8.53 -18.52
CA GLU A 129 -17.86 7.70 -18.94
C GLU A 129 -18.35 6.73 -17.84
N LEU A 130 -17.50 6.43 -16.85
CA LEU A 130 -17.82 5.56 -15.71
C LEU A 130 -17.91 6.34 -14.39
N ILE A 131 -17.13 7.41 -14.23
CA ILE A 131 -17.18 8.29 -13.05
C ILE A 131 -17.21 9.74 -13.54
N ALA A 132 -18.36 10.41 -13.42
CA ALA A 132 -18.60 11.69 -14.07
C ALA A 132 -17.66 12.81 -13.59
N TYR A 133 -17.39 12.87 -12.28
CA TYR A 133 -16.45 13.80 -11.67
C TYR A 133 -15.99 13.29 -10.30
N VAL A 134 -14.93 13.89 -9.77
CA VAL A 134 -14.42 13.64 -8.41
C VAL A 134 -14.55 14.91 -7.59
N THR A 135 -15.12 14.80 -6.40
CA THR A 135 -15.20 15.91 -5.44
C THR A 135 -14.01 15.86 -4.48
N ASP A 136 -13.44 17.01 -4.14
CA ASP A 136 -12.37 17.11 -3.15
C ASP A 136 -12.50 18.37 -2.29
N THR A 137 -12.14 18.27 -1.02
CA THR A 137 -12.23 19.39 -0.07
C THR A 137 -11.05 20.36 -0.18
N THR A 138 -9.95 19.94 -0.81
CA THR A 138 -8.69 20.67 -1.01
C THR A 138 -8.86 21.75 -2.09
N PRO A 139 -8.63 23.05 -1.80
CA PRO A 139 -8.95 24.15 -2.72
C PRO A 139 -8.34 24.06 -4.14
N PRO A 140 -7.04 23.72 -4.33
CA PRO A 140 -6.46 23.60 -5.68
C PRO A 140 -6.98 22.40 -6.49
N ASN A 141 -7.68 21.44 -5.89
CA ASN A 141 -8.16 20.23 -6.57
C ASN A 141 -9.66 20.29 -6.92
N ARG A 142 -10.31 21.44 -6.71
CA ARG A 142 -11.70 21.65 -7.13
C ARG A 142 -11.73 21.95 -8.62
N ALA A 143 -12.48 21.16 -9.38
CA ALA A 143 -12.92 21.59 -10.70
C ALA A 143 -13.86 22.79 -10.53
N GLY A 144 -13.57 23.87 -11.26
CA GLY A 144 -14.45 25.04 -11.36
C GLY A 144 -15.72 24.76 -12.15
#